data_AF-A0A961RNB8-F1
#
_entry.id   AF-A0A961RNB8-F1
#
_cell.length_a   1.000
_cell.length_b   1.000
_cell.length_c   1.000
_cell.angle_alpha   90.00
_cell.angle_beta   90.00
_cell.angle_gamma   90.00
#
_symmetry.space_group_name_H-M   'P 1'
#
loop_
_entity.id
_entity.type
_entity.pdbx_description
1 polymer ?
#
loop_
_entity_poly.entity_id
_entity_poly.type
_entity_poly.pdbx_seq_one_letter_code
_entity_poly.pdbx_strand_id
1 'polypeptide(L)'
;MNQVSVSFEPLLAWPWLVAAAAVLALLAFAGIALGQRGAWVRATAMTALLLALANPVLLEEERDPVKSVVGIIVDRSQSQDIGERNAQASAALEALKARLARFPEFELRIAEAGRGDRADERVETRLFGALSGL
;
A
#
# COMPACT_ATOMS: atom_id res chain seq x y z
N MET A 1 -3.99 -5.30 -11.76
CA MET A 1 -3.90 -6.77 -11.63
C MET A 1 -4.76 -7.13 -10.43
N ASN A 2 -5.91 -7.76 -10.65
CA ASN A 2 -6.84 -8.07 -9.56
C ASN A 2 -6.21 -9.18 -8.69
N GLN A 3 -6.07 -8.94 -7.39
CA GLN A 3 -5.68 -9.96 -6.43
C GLN A 3 -6.92 -10.39 -5.66
N VAL A 4 -7.30 -11.66 -5.80
CA VAL A 4 -8.35 -12.28 -5.00
C VAL A 4 -7.69 -12.84 -3.74
N SER A 5 -8.14 -12.37 -2.59
CA SER A 5 -7.72 -12.88 -1.28
C SER A 5 -8.94 -13.39 -0.50
N VAL A 6 -8.71 -14.37 0.36
CA VAL A 6 -9.74 -14.88 1.28
C VAL A 6 -9.32 -14.51 2.69
N SER A 7 -10.13 -13.67 3.35
CA SER A 7 -9.98 -13.35 4.77
C SER A 7 -11.04 -14.07 5.59
N PHE A 8 -10.76 -14.31 6.86
CA PHE A 8 -11.74 -14.83 7.83
C PHE A 8 -12.00 -13.73 8.84
N GLU A 9 -13.26 -13.31 8.95
CA GLU A 9 -13.70 -12.29 9.90
C GLU A 9 -14.75 -12.88 10.86
N PRO A 10 -14.34 -13.74 11.81
CA PRO A 10 -15.26 -14.44 12.67
C PRO A 10 -16.22 -13.51 13.42
N LEU A 11 -17.50 -13.91 13.45
CA LEU A 11 -18.54 -13.23 14.25
C LEU A 11 -18.28 -13.35 15.76
N LEU A 12 -17.47 -14.32 16.16
CA LEU A 12 -17.06 -14.59 17.54
C LEU A 12 -15.54 -14.51 17.65
N ALA A 13 -15.02 -14.09 18.81
CA ALA A 13 -13.58 -14.14 19.02
C ALA A 13 -13.03 -15.56 18.82
N TRP A 14 -11.82 -15.67 18.25
CA TRP A 14 -11.20 -16.94 17.86
C TRP A 14 -11.26 -18.05 18.92
N PRO A 15 -10.98 -17.80 20.22
CA PRO A 15 -11.06 -18.85 21.24
C PRO A 15 -12.46 -19.48 21.35
N TRP A 16 -13.52 -18.66 21.23
CA TRP A 16 -14.89 -19.14 21.31
C TRP A 16 -15.29 -19.93 20.07
N LEU A 17 -14.85 -19.50 18.88
CA LEU A 17 -15.08 -20.24 17.65
C LEU A 17 -14.41 -21.62 17.69
N VAL A 18 -13.15 -21.68 18.15
CA VAL A 18 -12.41 -22.94 18.30
C VAL A 18 -13.08 -23.85 19.34
N ALA A 19 -13.51 -23.31 20.48
CA ALA A 19 -14.23 -24.07 21.50
C ALA A 19 -15.56 -24.64 20.95
N ALA A 20 -16.35 -23.83 20.24
CA ALA A 20 -17.58 -24.27 19.60
C ALA A 20 -17.30 -25.36 18.54
N ALA A 21 -16.28 -25.17 17.71
CA ALA A 21 -15.86 -26.14 16.70
C ALA A 21 -15.47 -27.49 17.34
N ALA A 22 -14.73 -27.48 18.44
CA ALA A 22 -14.34 -28.69 19.16
C ALA A 22 -15.56 -29.45 19.68
N VAL A 23 -16.51 -28.76 20.32
CA VAL A 23 -17.75 -29.38 20.83
C VAL A 23 -18.59 -29.97 19.69
N LEU A 24 -18.81 -29.21 18.61
CA LEU A 24 -19.58 -29.69 17.46
C LEU A 24 -18.90 -30.88 16.76
N ALA A 25 -17.57 -30.86 16.65
CA ALA A 25 -16.80 -31.97 16.08
C ALA A 25 -16.94 -33.25 16.92
N LEU A 26 -16.89 -33.16 18.25
CA LEU A 26 -17.12 -34.30 19.14
C LEU A 26 -18.53 -34.88 18.98
N LEU A 27 -19.55 -34.02 18.90
CA LEU A 27 -20.94 -34.45 18.68
C LEU A 27 -21.13 -35.11 17.31
N ALA A 28 -20.56 -34.53 16.25
CA ALA A 28 -20.60 -35.09 14.91
C ALA A 28 -19.90 -36.45 14.87
N PHE A 29 -18.70 -36.55 15.43
CA PHE A 29 -17.94 -37.80 15.51
C PHE A 29 -18.70 -38.87 16.29
N ALA A 30 -19.23 -38.55 17.48
CA ALA A 30 -20.03 -39.48 18.26
C ALA A 30 -21.27 -39.96 17.48
N GLY A 31 -22.00 -39.06 16.81
CA GLY A 31 -23.17 -39.43 16.01
C GLY A 31 -22.82 -40.40 14.87
N ILE A 32 -21.69 -40.19 14.19
CA ILE A 32 -21.21 -41.06 13.12
C ILE A 32 -20.72 -42.40 13.68
N ALA A 33 -19.90 -42.38 14.74
CA ALA A 33 -19.34 -43.58 15.37
C ALA A 33 -20.42 -44.49 15.98
N LEU A 34 -21.47 -43.91 16.55
CA LEU A 34 -22.62 -44.65 17.08
C LEU A 34 -23.63 -45.05 15.99
N GLY A 35 -23.37 -44.75 14.71
CA GLY A 35 -24.23 -45.16 13.60
C GLY A 35 -25.63 -44.52 13.62
N GLN A 36 -25.76 -43.31 14.19
CA GLN A 36 -27.06 -42.65 14.25
C GLN A 36 -27.57 -42.31 12.85
N ARG A 37 -28.85 -42.63 12.59
CA ARG A 37 -29.51 -42.26 11.34
C ARG A 37 -29.47 -40.73 11.17
N GLY A 38 -28.98 -40.26 10.02
CA GLY A 38 -28.83 -38.84 9.72
C GLY A 38 -27.59 -38.16 10.32
N ALA A 39 -26.64 -38.92 10.91
CA ALA A 39 -25.40 -38.36 11.47
C ALA A 39 -24.63 -37.50 10.44
N TRP A 40 -24.50 -37.97 9.20
CA TRP A 40 -23.84 -37.22 8.13
C TRP A 40 -24.54 -35.90 7.79
N VAL A 41 -25.87 -35.87 7.79
CA VAL A 41 -26.66 -34.65 7.55
C VAL A 41 -26.44 -33.66 8.68
N ARG A 42 -26.45 -34.12 9.94
CA ARG A 42 -26.16 -33.27 11.11
C ARG A 42 -24.73 -32.74 11.09
N ALA A 43 -23.74 -33.57 10.76
CA ALA A 43 -22.35 -33.16 10.63
C ALA A 43 -22.19 -32.06 9.57
N THR A 44 -22.83 -32.23 8.41
CA THR A 44 -22.84 -31.21 7.34
C THR A 44 -23.46 -29.90 7.81
N ALA A 45 -24.59 -29.95 8.52
CA ALA A 45 -25.24 -28.77 9.07
C ALA A 45 -24.37 -28.05 10.12
N MET A 46 -23.69 -28.81 11.00
CA MET A 46 -22.73 -28.27 11.97
C MET A 46 -21.55 -27.59 11.28
N THR A 47 -21.00 -28.18 10.22
CA THR A 47 -19.94 -27.57 9.40
C THR A 47 -20.42 -26.29 8.73
N ALA A 48 -21.63 -26.29 8.15
CA ALA A 48 -22.21 -25.09 7.54
C ALA A 48 -22.38 -23.96 8.57
N LEU A 49 -22.82 -24.28 9.78
CA LEU A 49 -22.91 -23.32 10.89
C LEU A 49 -21.54 -22.76 11.26
N LEU A 50 -20.50 -23.60 11.38
CA LEU A 50 -19.15 -23.14 11.67
C LEU A 50 -18.58 -22.25 10.58
N LEU A 51 -18.82 -22.57 9.30
CA LEU A 51 -18.42 -21.73 8.17
C LEU A 51 -19.13 -20.37 8.21
N ALA A 52 -20.42 -20.36 8.53
CA ALA A 52 -21.17 -19.12 8.69
C ALA A 52 -20.60 -18.26 9.84
N LEU A 53 -20.21 -18.88 10.96
CA LEU A 53 -19.59 -18.18 12.10
C LEU A 53 -18.17 -17.71 11.82
N ALA A 54 -17.39 -18.47 11.05
CA ALA A 54 -16.04 -18.10 10.63
C ALA A 54 -16.04 -16.95 9.61
N ASN A 55 -17.15 -16.78 8.88
CA ASN A 55 -17.41 -15.67 7.95
C ASN A 55 -16.24 -15.45 6.97
N PRO A 56 -16.03 -16.39 6.01
CA PRO A 56 -15.03 -16.21 4.97
C PRO A 56 -15.47 -15.11 4.00
N VAL A 57 -14.62 -14.11 3.82
CA VAL A 57 -14.87 -12.97 2.93
C VAL A 57 -13.91 -13.06 1.75
N LEU A 58 -14.46 -12.99 0.54
CA LEU A 58 -13.70 -12.85 -0.70
C LEU A 58 -13.44 -11.35 -0.91
N LEU A 59 -12.17 -10.96 -0.78
CA LEU A 59 -11.72 -9.60 -1.02
C LEU A 59 -11.07 -9.53 -2.39
N GLU A 60 -11.70 -8.79 -3.30
CA GLU A 60 -11.12 -8.42 -4.59
C GLU A 60 -10.56 -7.01 -4.47
N GLU A 61 -9.23 -6.91 -4.39
CA GLU A 61 -8.56 -5.61 -4.37
C GLU A 61 -8.36 -5.09 -5.79
N GLU A 62 -9.10 -4.05 -6.16
CA GLU A 62 -8.86 -3.28 -7.37
C GLU A 62 -7.71 -2.29 -7.09
N ARG A 63 -6.48 -2.70 -7.44
CA ARG A 63 -5.30 -1.84 -7.35
C ARG A 63 -5.04 -1.16 -8.68
N ASP A 64 -5.43 0.10 -8.78
CA ASP A 64 -4.88 1.02 -9.77
C ASP A 64 -3.47 1.45 -9.33
N PRO A 65 -2.41 1.13 -10.10
CA PRO A 65 -1.07 1.58 -9.77
C PRO A 65 -0.98 3.09 -10.01
N VAL A 66 -1.19 3.88 -8.96
CA VAL A 66 -0.93 5.32 -8.99
C VAL A 66 0.57 5.53 -9.15
N LYS A 67 0.97 6.32 -10.16
CA LYS A 67 2.38 6.66 -10.39
C LYS A 67 2.95 7.35 -9.16
N SER A 68 4.15 6.95 -8.76
CA SER A 68 4.86 7.57 -7.65
C SER A 68 5.51 8.87 -8.13
N VAL A 69 5.25 9.99 -7.46
CA VAL A 69 5.80 11.29 -7.86
C VAL A 69 7.20 11.47 -7.27
N VAL A 70 8.18 11.80 -8.11
CA VAL A 70 9.55 12.14 -7.71
C VAL A 70 9.77 13.63 -7.93
N GLY A 71 9.79 14.39 -6.84
CA GLY A 71 10.11 15.82 -6.85
C GLY A 71 11.61 16.06 -6.89
N ILE A 72 12.10 16.84 -7.86
CA ILE A 72 13.50 17.27 -7.94
C ILE A 72 13.54 18.78 -7.80
N ILE A 73 14.23 19.27 -6.76
CA ILE A 73 14.42 20.70 -6.55
C ILE A 73 15.86 21.06 -6.91
N VAL A 74 16.02 21.97 -7.85
CA VAL A 74 17.33 22.45 -8.32
C VAL A 74 17.61 23.81 -7.67
N ASP A 75 18.67 23.91 -6.87
CA ASP A 75 19.12 25.19 -6.36
C ASP A 75 19.72 26.03 -7.50
N ARG A 76 19.21 27.23 -7.68
CA ARG A 76 19.66 28.28 -8.62
C ARG A 76 19.92 29.60 -7.88
N SER A 77 20.17 29.55 -6.57
CA SER A 77 20.55 30.72 -5.78
C SER A 77 21.91 31.29 -6.23
N GLN A 78 22.18 32.56 -5.90
CA GLN A 78 23.46 33.23 -6.24
C GLN A 78 24.70 32.47 -5.74
N SER A 79 24.57 31.64 -4.69
CA SER A 79 25.66 30.79 -4.19
C SER A 79 26.10 29.69 -5.17
N GLN A 80 25.29 29.39 -6.19
CA GLN A 80 25.54 28.42 -7.26
C GLN A 80 26.33 29.03 -8.44
N ASP A 81 26.49 30.36 -8.48
CA ASP A 81 27.30 31.06 -9.50
C ASP A 81 28.81 30.96 -9.23
N ILE A 82 29.20 30.39 -8.08
CA ILE A 82 30.59 30.23 -7.70
C ILE A 82 31.19 29.02 -8.44
N GLY A 83 32.08 29.31 -9.39
CA GLY A 83 32.77 28.30 -10.18
C GLY A 83 31.80 27.49 -11.05
N GLU A 84 31.99 26.18 -11.10
CA GLU A 84 31.23 25.29 -12.00
C GLU A 84 29.97 24.68 -11.35
N ARG A 85 29.51 25.18 -10.20
CA ARG A 85 28.42 24.56 -9.42
C ARG A 85 27.10 24.47 -10.20
N ASN A 86 26.71 25.54 -10.89
CA ASN A 86 25.54 25.54 -11.76
C ASN A 86 25.64 24.54 -12.91
N ALA A 87 26.82 24.38 -13.50
CA ALA A 87 27.07 23.41 -14.56
C ALA A 87 26.98 21.98 -14.03
N GLN A 88 27.57 21.73 -12.85
CA GLN A 88 27.49 20.43 -12.16
C GLN A 88 26.05 20.08 -11.75
N ALA A 89 25.29 21.04 -11.22
CA ALA A 89 23.87 20.85 -10.86
C ALA A 89 23.01 20.51 -12.08
N SER A 90 23.26 21.18 -13.21
CA SER A 90 22.55 20.90 -14.47
C SER A 90 22.90 19.53 -15.04
N ALA A 91 24.19 19.15 -15.00
CA ALA A 91 24.63 17.80 -15.41
C ALA A 91 24.03 16.70 -14.52
N ALA A 92 23.96 16.93 -13.20
CA ALA A 92 23.34 16.01 -12.26
C ALA A 92 21.83 15.85 -12.50
N LEU A 93 21.12 16.95 -12.80
CA LEU A 93 19.70 16.93 -13.15
C LEU A 93 19.46 16.05 -14.38
N GLU A 94 20.23 16.23 -15.44
CA GLU A 94 20.09 15.44 -16.67
C GLU A 94 20.42 13.96 -16.45
N ALA A 95 21.46 13.66 -15.65
CA ALA A 95 21.77 12.29 -15.27
C ALA A 95 20.62 11.62 -14.47
N LEU A 96 19.97 12.38 -13.58
CA LEU A 96 18.86 11.90 -12.79
C LEU A 96 17.60 11.68 -13.65
N LYS A 97 17.29 12.60 -14.57
CA LYS A 97 16.22 12.44 -15.56
C LYS A 97 16.43 11.18 -16.41
N ALA A 98 17.62 10.99 -16.97
CA ALA A 98 17.94 9.82 -17.79
C ALA A 98 17.83 8.51 -17.00
N ARG A 99 18.24 8.52 -15.73
CA ARG A 99 18.14 7.35 -14.86
C ARG A 99 16.69 7.00 -14.52
N LEU A 100 15.89 8.00 -14.19
CA LEU A 100 14.49 7.83 -13.79
C LEU A 100 13.54 7.60 -14.98
N ALA A 101 13.87 8.08 -16.18
CA ALA A 101 13.10 7.82 -17.40
C ALA A 101 12.95 6.33 -17.75
N ARG A 102 13.79 5.45 -17.17
CA ARG A 102 13.71 4.00 -17.32
C ARG A 102 12.59 3.35 -16.49
N PHE A 103 11.98 4.11 -15.60
CA PHE A 103 10.97 3.65 -14.65
C PHE A 103 9.62 4.34 -14.96
N PRO A 104 8.73 3.70 -15.75
CA PRO A 104 7.44 4.29 -16.14
C PRO A 104 6.47 4.47 -14.96
N GLU A 105 6.76 3.87 -13.80
CA GLU A 105 6.03 4.04 -12.55
C GLU A 105 6.26 5.41 -11.89
N PHE A 106 7.27 6.17 -12.31
CA PHE A 106 7.57 7.48 -11.73
C PHE A 106 7.07 8.65 -12.59
N GLU A 107 6.48 9.64 -11.93
CA GLU A 107 6.20 10.96 -12.52
C GLU A 107 7.21 11.96 -11.94
N LEU A 108 8.09 12.51 -12.79
CA LEU A 108 9.06 13.52 -12.35
C LEU A 108 8.42 14.90 -12.35
N ARG A 109 8.53 15.60 -11.22
CA ARG A 109 8.20 17.03 -11.12
C ARG A 109 9.45 17.79 -10.73
N ILE A 110 9.78 18.84 -11.47
CA ILE A 110 11.04 19.57 -11.32
C ILE A 110 10.70 21.02 -10.98
N ALA A 111 11.28 21.52 -9.88
CA ALA A 111 11.16 22.91 -9.47
C ALA A 111 12.54 23.53 -9.30
N GLU A 112 12.72 24.77 -9.74
CA GLU A 112 13.96 25.51 -9.50
C GLU A 112 13.76 26.47 -8.34
N ALA A 113 14.66 26.43 -7.36
CA ALA A 113 14.64 27.26 -6.18
C ALA A 113 15.67 28.40 -6.32
N GLY A 114 15.33 29.62 -5.91
CA GLY A 114 16.28 30.73 -5.84
C GLY A 114 16.09 31.84 -6.88
N ARG A 115 15.23 31.66 -7.90
CA ARG A 115 14.79 32.74 -8.79
C ARG A 115 13.36 33.17 -8.42
N GLY A 116 13.21 33.84 -7.28
CA GLY A 116 11.92 34.38 -6.87
C GLY A 116 11.46 35.46 -7.84
N ASP A 117 10.21 35.37 -8.32
CA ASP A 117 9.50 36.38 -9.12
C ASP A 117 9.18 37.68 -8.33
N ARG A 118 9.81 37.88 -7.17
CA ARG A 118 9.67 39.08 -6.36
C ARG A 118 11.06 39.54 -5.95
N ALA A 119 11.34 40.79 -6.30
CA ALA A 119 12.52 41.56 -5.95
C ALA A 119 12.63 41.75 -4.42
N ASP A 120 12.96 40.68 -3.70
CA ASP A 120 13.43 40.74 -2.32
C ASP A 120 14.92 40.41 -2.36
N GLU A 121 15.75 41.45 -2.20
CA GLU A 121 17.22 41.41 -2.12
C GLU A 121 17.70 40.66 -0.86
N ARG A 122 17.48 39.35 -0.77
CA ARG A 122 18.09 38.49 0.26
C ARG A 122 18.73 37.26 -0.38
N VAL A 123 20.05 37.16 -0.19
CA VAL A 123 20.93 36.07 -0.62
C VAL A 123 20.69 34.85 0.26
N GLU A 124 19.61 34.11 0.03
CA GLU A 124 19.26 32.92 0.83
C GLU A 124 18.78 31.76 -0.06
N THR A 125 19.14 30.54 0.33
CA THR A 125 18.73 29.30 -0.34
C THR A 125 17.33 28.89 0.14
N ARG A 126 16.31 29.01 -0.74
CA ARG A 126 14.89 28.72 -0.41
C ARG A 126 14.37 27.43 -1.05
N LEU A 127 15.01 26.29 -0.76
CA LEU A 127 14.62 24.99 -1.35
C LEU A 127 13.21 24.56 -0.93
N PHE A 128 12.84 24.71 0.34
CA PHE A 128 11.52 24.32 0.83
C PHE A 128 10.38 25.16 0.26
N GLY A 129 10.66 26.40 -0.16
CA GLY A 129 9.68 27.25 -0.84
C GLY A 129 9.34 26.78 -2.25
N ALA A 130 10.25 26.06 -2.93
CA ALA A 130 10.00 25.49 -4.24
C ALA A 130 9.20 24.18 -4.18
N LEU A 131 9.14 23.53 -3.01
CA LEU A 131 8.38 22.30 -2.79
C LEU A 131 6.87 22.53 -2.93
N SER A 132 6.36 23.71 -2.57
CA SER A 132 4.92 24.03 -2.64
C SER A 132 4.37 24.15 -4.06
N GLY A 133 5.24 24.19 -5.08
CA GLY A 133 4.87 24.23 -6.50
C GLY A 133 4.95 22.88 -7.21
N LEU A 134 5.30 21.80 -6.50
CA LEU A 134 5.34 20.41 -7.00
C LEU A 134 4.01 19.70 -6.69
#